data_AF-H3SNL2-F1
#
_entry.id   AF-H3SNL2-F1
#
_cell.length_a   1.000
_cell.length_b   1.000
_cell.length_c   1.000
_cell.angle_alpha   90.00
_cell.angle_beta   90.00
_cell.angle_gamma   90.00
#
_symmetry.space_group_name_H-M   'P 1'
#
loop_
_entity.id
_entity.type
_entity.pdbx_description
1 polymer ?
#
loop_
_entity_poly.entity_id
_entity_poly.type
_entity_poly.pdbx_seq_one_letter_code
_entity_poly.pdbx_strand_id
1 'polypeptide(L)'
;MPELVSAQAWFHTNDDDKDHDTGLTITLEKGHDLFAKSDVIMGTFDDHSDNGPYGLHLLGQISKSQLEGVTTPLSIQPDGNDTWRFNYFLELGYNDGTRQKWEWFGNTLKEGRGDRKTFNL
;
A
#
# COMPACT_ATOMS: atom_id res chain seq x y z
N MET A 1 -13.06 -7.30 -20.74
CA MET A 1 -11.70 -7.20 -20.17
C MET A 1 -11.77 -7.70 -18.73
N PRO A 2 -10.72 -8.33 -18.19
CA PRO A 2 -10.70 -8.74 -16.79
C PRO A 2 -10.89 -7.54 -15.87
N GLU A 3 -11.62 -7.75 -14.78
CA GLU A 3 -11.95 -6.72 -13.79
C GLU A 3 -11.29 -7.05 -12.47
N LEU A 4 -10.79 -6.01 -11.81
CA LEU A 4 -10.19 -6.13 -10.49
C LEU A 4 -11.28 -6.54 -9.49
N VAL A 5 -11.02 -7.62 -8.75
CA VAL A 5 -11.93 -8.13 -7.70
C VAL A 5 -11.27 -8.20 -6.34
N SER A 6 -9.94 -8.09 -6.27
CA SER A 6 -9.22 -8.00 -5.01
C SER A 6 -7.93 -7.20 -5.15
N ALA A 7 -7.60 -6.41 -4.14
CA ALA A 7 -6.31 -5.75 -3.98
C ALA A 7 -5.84 -5.95 -2.54
N GLN A 8 -4.62 -6.46 -2.35
CA GLN A 8 -4.06 -6.75 -1.04
C GLN A 8 -2.61 -6.30 -0.96
N ALA A 9 -2.27 -5.68 0.16
CA ALA A 9 -0.95 -5.15 0.44
C ALA A 9 -0.36 -5.81 1.69
N TRP A 10 0.94 -6.06 1.70
CA TRP A 10 1.64 -6.47 2.92
C TRP A 10 3.06 -5.93 2.93
N PHE A 11 3.66 -5.97 4.12
CA PHE A 11 4.96 -5.38 4.38
C PHE A 11 5.85 -6.34 5.13
N HIS A 12 7.15 -6.21 4.89
CA HIS A 12 8.19 -6.73 5.76
C HIS A 12 8.94 -5.53 6.34
N THR A 13 8.88 -5.31 7.66
CA THR A 13 9.72 -4.31 8.32
C THR A 13 11.13 -4.85 8.44
N ASN A 14 12.11 -4.05 8.05
CA ASN A 14 13.51 -4.46 8.07
C ASN A 14 14.13 -4.20 9.46
N ASP A 15 14.51 -2.97 9.77
CA ASP A 15 15.39 -2.61 10.89
C ASP A 15 15.03 -1.28 11.60
N ASP A 16 13.91 -0.67 11.24
CA ASP A 16 13.41 0.60 11.81
C ASP A 16 11.88 0.50 11.75
N ASP A 17 11.24 0.47 12.91
CA ASP A 17 9.85 0.09 13.08
C ASP A 17 8.88 1.19 12.59
N LYS A 18 7.61 0.82 12.51
CA LYS A 18 6.53 1.80 12.36
C LYS A 18 5.88 1.94 13.72
N ASP A 19 5.82 3.14 14.27
CA ASP A 19 5.30 3.38 15.62
C ASP A 19 3.79 3.12 15.71
N HIS A 20 3.33 2.79 16.91
CA HIS A 20 1.95 2.37 17.19
C HIS A 20 0.88 3.44 16.88
N ASP A 21 1.26 4.71 16.99
CA ASP A 21 0.43 5.91 16.78
C ASP A 21 0.51 6.44 15.34
N THR A 22 1.41 5.90 14.52
CA THR A 22 1.47 6.23 13.09
C THR A 22 0.32 5.55 12.34
N GLY A 23 -0.57 6.33 11.74
CA GLY A 23 -1.59 5.79 10.82
C GLY A 23 -1.04 5.59 9.41
N LEU A 24 -1.16 4.39 8.84
CA LEU A 24 -0.81 4.10 7.45
C LEU A 24 -2.05 4.01 6.57
N THR A 25 -2.01 4.62 5.40
CA THR A 25 -3.04 4.47 4.35
C THR A 25 -2.40 4.10 3.03
N ILE A 26 -3.03 3.18 2.31
CA ILE A 26 -2.63 2.71 0.98
C ILE A 26 -3.72 3.08 -0.01
N THR A 27 -3.35 3.69 -1.14
CA THR A 27 -4.28 3.97 -2.25
C THR A 27 -3.82 3.33 -3.55
N LEU A 28 -4.76 3.06 -4.46
CA LEU A 28 -4.50 2.84 -5.88
C LEU A 28 -5.10 4.02 -6.64
N GLU A 29 -4.29 4.79 -7.36
CA GLU A 29 -4.73 6.02 -8.00
C GLU A 29 -4.02 6.33 -9.31
N LYS A 30 -4.71 7.08 -10.18
CA LYS A 30 -4.19 7.62 -11.45
C LYS A 30 -4.67 9.05 -11.64
N GLY A 31 -3.78 10.01 -11.50
CA GLY A 31 -4.16 11.42 -11.53
C GLY A 31 -5.13 11.75 -10.39
N HIS A 32 -6.37 12.11 -10.73
CA HIS A 32 -7.42 12.41 -9.75
C HIS A 32 -8.33 11.21 -9.45
N ASP A 33 -8.17 10.09 -10.16
CA ASP A 33 -8.99 8.90 -9.99
C ASP A 33 -8.44 8.04 -8.86
N LEU A 34 -9.30 7.69 -7.90
CA LEU A 34 -9.02 6.76 -6.81
C LEU A 34 -9.76 5.44 -7.08
N PHE A 35 -8.99 4.37 -7.31
CA PHE A 35 -9.52 3.05 -7.62
C PHE A 35 -9.70 2.17 -6.40
N ALA A 36 -8.80 2.26 -5.43
CA ALA A 36 -8.91 1.48 -4.20
C ALA A 36 -8.23 2.18 -3.03
N LYS A 37 -8.66 1.87 -1.82
CA LYS A 37 -8.09 2.43 -0.60
C LYS A 37 -8.19 1.46 0.58
N SER A 38 -7.17 1.38 1.42
CA SER A 38 -7.22 0.64 2.68
C SER A 38 -8.02 1.38 3.75
N ASP A 39 -8.49 0.67 4.78
CA ASP A 39 -8.74 1.31 6.07
C ASP A 39 -7.44 1.92 6.62
N VAL A 40 -7.55 2.80 7.62
CA VAL A 40 -6.34 3.28 8.32
C VAL A 40 -5.75 2.13 9.11
N ILE A 41 -4.51 1.80 8.81
CA ILE A 41 -3.76 0.73 9.45
C ILE A 41 -2.98 1.33 10.61
N MET A 42 -3.33 0.93 11.82
CA MET A 42 -2.69 1.35 13.08
C MET A 42 -1.87 0.20 13.67
N GLY A 43 -1.08 0.51 14.70
CA GLY A 43 -0.28 -0.46 15.43
C GLY A 43 1.17 -0.49 15.00
N THR A 44 1.98 -1.12 15.85
CA THR A 44 3.42 -1.24 15.66
C THR A 44 3.73 -2.28 14.60
N PHE A 45 4.63 -1.96 13.68
CA PHE A 45 5.24 -2.95 12.79
C PHE A 45 6.68 -3.18 13.23
N ASP A 46 6.88 -4.15 14.13
CA ASP A 46 8.17 -4.45 14.76
C ASP A 46 9.28 -4.76 13.74
N ASP A 47 10.54 -4.57 14.14
CA ASP A 47 11.71 -5.00 13.36
C ASP A 47 11.61 -6.47 12.93
N HIS A 48 12.00 -6.75 11.68
CA HIS A 48 12.00 -8.09 11.09
C HIS A 48 10.64 -8.80 11.14
N SER A 49 9.53 -8.04 11.10
CA SER A 49 8.18 -8.59 11.13
C SER A 49 7.45 -8.47 9.79
N ASP A 50 6.55 -9.41 9.54
CA ASP A 50 5.62 -9.39 8.40
C ASP A 50 4.24 -8.90 8.86
N ASN A 51 3.69 -7.91 8.14
CA ASN A 51 2.43 -7.26 8.49
C ASN A 51 1.45 -7.28 7.31
N GLY A 52 0.21 -7.73 7.57
CA GLY A 52 -0.83 -7.91 6.56
C GLY A 52 -1.20 -9.39 6.35
N PRO A 53 -1.87 -9.73 5.23
CA PRO A 53 -2.29 -8.84 4.16
C PRO A 53 -3.42 -7.89 4.58
N TYR A 54 -3.33 -6.66 4.10
CA TYR A 54 -4.35 -5.62 4.25
C TYR A 54 -5.14 -5.51 2.95
N GLY A 55 -6.46 -5.70 3.02
CA GLY A 55 -7.34 -5.50 1.89
C GLY A 55 -7.54 -4.03 1.56
N LEU A 56 -7.55 -3.69 0.28
CA LEU A 56 -7.97 -2.38 -0.20
C LEU A 56 -9.41 -2.49 -0.72
N HIS A 57 -10.27 -1.58 -0.26
CA HIS A 57 -11.65 -1.45 -0.71
C HIS A 57 -11.67 -0.91 -2.13
N LEU A 58 -12.22 -1.68 -3.06
CA LEU A 58 -12.36 -1.29 -4.46
C LEU A 58 -13.49 -0.28 -4.62
N LEU A 59 -13.21 0.81 -5.34
CA LEU A 59 -14.14 1.91 -5.57
C LEU A 59 -14.72 1.78 -6.98
N GLY A 60 -15.77 0.99 -7.08
CA GLY A 60 -16.46 0.71 -8.33
C GLY A 60 -15.84 -0.43 -9.14
N GLN A 61 -16.24 -0.51 -10.41
CA GLN A 61 -15.79 -1.54 -11.34
C GLN A 61 -14.54 -1.02 -12.09
N ILE A 62 -13.45 -1.78 -12.01
CA ILE A 62 -12.13 -1.35 -12.47
C ILE A 62 -11.61 -2.40 -13.45
N SER A 63 -11.47 -2.04 -14.72
CA SER A 63 -10.87 -2.92 -15.71
C SER A 63 -9.36 -2.99 -15.53
N LYS A 64 -8.76 -4.12 -15.90
CA LYS A 64 -7.31 -4.29 -15.95
C LYS A 64 -6.59 -3.22 -16.77
N SER A 65 -7.19 -2.75 -17.87
CA SER A 65 -6.63 -1.68 -18.70
C SER A 65 -6.65 -0.30 -18.02
N GLN A 66 -7.60 -0.04 -17.12
CA GLN A 66 -7.60 1.20 -16.34
C GLN A 66 -6.41 1.26 -15.38
N LEU A 67 -5.90 0.10 -14.97
CA LEU A 67 -4.76 -0.02 -14.05
C LEU A 67 -3.41 0.24 -14.71
N GLU A 68 -3.34 0.38 -16.04
CA GLU A 68 -2.10 0.75 -16.72
C GLU A 68 -1.66 2.16 -16.30
N GLY A 69 -0.46 2.29 -15.75
CA GLY A 69 0.08 3.55 -15.24
C GLY A 69 -0.60 4.05 -13.96
N VAL A 70 -1.30 3.17 -13.23
CA VAL A 70 -1.73 3.44 -11.86
C VAL A 70 -0.52 3.47 -10.94
N THR A 71 -0.65 4.24 -9.87
CA THR A 71 0.32 4.27 -8.77
C THR A 71 -0.31 3.73 -7.49
N THR A 72 0.53 3.25 -6.58
CA THR A 72 0.12 2.80 -5.24
C THR A 72 0.79 3.63 -4.14
N PRO A 73 0.26 4.82 -3.80
CA PRO A 73 0.82 5.60 -2.71
C PRO A 73 0.64 4.96 -1.33
N LEU A 74 1.70 5.05 -0.53
CA LEU A 74 1.69 4.87 0.92
C LEU A 74 1.78 6.24 1.57
N SER A 75 0.84 6.58 2.43
CA SER A 75 0.85 7.82 3.20
C SER A 75 0.82 7.52 4.68
N ILE A 76 1.69 8.16 5.46
CA ILE A 76 1.71 8.05 6.91
C ILE A 76 1.16 9.32 7.57
N GLN A 77 0.48 9.14 8.69
CA GLN A 77 0.03 10.18 9.62
C GLN A 77 0.62 9.89 10.99
N PRO A 78 1.85 10.32 11.22
CA PRO A 78 2.58 10.00 12.43
C PRO A 78 2.31 11.00 13.57
N ASP A 79 2.61 10.59 14.81
CA ASP A 79 2.57 11.42 16.03
C ASP A 79 3.93 11.41 16.76
N GLY A 80 5.00 11.96 16.16
CA GLY A 80 6.28 12.03 16.87
C GLY A 80 7.51 12.22 16.00
N ASN A 81 8.47 11.31 16.14
CA ASN A 81 9.56 11.13 15.18
C ASN A 81 9.75 9.64 14.86
N ASP A 82 9.07 9.16 13.83
CA ASP A 82 9.07 7.80 13.31
C ASP A 82 9.89 7.70 12.00
N THR A 83 10.62 6.61 11.83
CA THR A 83 11.30 6.24 10.59
C THR A 83 11.04 4.77 10.32
N TRP A 84 10.17 4.48 9.37
CA TRP A 84 9.84 3.11 9.02
C TRP A 84 10.63 2.63 7.80
N ARG A 85 11.35 1.52 7.94
CA ARG A 85 12.08 0.85 6.85
C ARG A 85 11.46 -0.49 6.49
N PHE A 86 11.09 -0.68 5.22
CA PHE A 86 10.27 -1.81 4.83
C PHE A 86 10.46 -2.28 3.38
N ASN A 87 10.01 -3.49 3.12
CA ASN A 87 9.67 -3.98 1.79
C ASN A 87 8.15 -3.92 1.63
N TYR A 88 7.68 -3.55 0.44
CA TYR A 88 6.26 -3.44 0.13
C TYR A 88 5.88 -4.41 -0.98
N PHE A 89 4.78 -5.10 -0.78
CA PHE A 89 4.22 -6.06 -1.71
C PHE A 89 2.75 -5.73 -1.97
N LEU A 90 2.35 -5.77 -3.24
CA LEU A 90 0.99 -5.57 -3.68
C LEU A 90 0.58 -6.75 -4.58
N GLU A 91 -0.57 -7.35 -4.31
CA GLU A 91 -1.21 -8.32 -5.20
C GLU A 91 -2.59 -7.82 -5.65
N LEU A 92 -2.81 -7.84 -6.97
CA LEU A 92 -4.09 -7.58 -7.61
C LEU A 92 -4.64 -8.88 -8.19
N GLY A 93 -5.90 -9.18 -7.88
CA GLY A 93 -6.62 -10.35 -8.39
C GLY A 93 -7.80 -9.96 -9.25
N TYR A 94 -8.00 -10.69 -10.35
CA TYR A 94 -9.00 -10.41 -11.37
C TYR A 94 -10.09 -11.48 -11.44
N ASN A 95 -11.26 -11.11 -11.95
CA ASN A 95 -12.42 -12.00 -12.09
C ASN A 95 -12.18 -13.20 -13.03
N ASP A 96 -11.19 -13.14 -13.91
CA ASP A 96 -10.76 -14.24 -14.78
C ASP A 96 -9.80 -15.23 -14.09
N GLY A 97 -9.52 -15.02 -12.81
CA GLY A 97 -8.60 -15.81 -12.00
C GLY A 97 -7.13 -15.41 -12.14
N THR A 98 -6.78 -14.46 -13.03
CA THR A 98 -5.41 -13.98 -13.12
C THR A 98 -5.03 -13.13 -11.91
N ARG A 99 -3.72 -13.09 -11.61
CA ARG A 99 -3.14 -12.28 -10.54
C ARG A 99 -1.91 -11.55 -11.04
N GLN A 100 -1.66 -10.37 -10.49
CA GLN A 100 -0.43 -9.62 -10.72
C GLN A 100 0.14 -9.20 -9.37
N LYS A 101 1.47 -9.34 -9.24
CA LYS A 101 2.19 -9.04 -8.01
C LYS A 101 3.31 -8.05 -8.30
N TRP A 102 3.48 -7.09 -7.40
CA TRP A 102 4.57 -6.15 -7.39
C TRP A 102 5.29 -6.20 -6.06
N GLU A 103 6.60 -5.95 -6.11
CA GLU A 103 7.49 -6.00 -4.94
C GLU A 103 8.48 -4.84 -5.02
N TRP A 104 8.59 -4.08 -3.94
CA TRP A 104 9.53 -2.98 -3.81
C TRP A 104 10.32 -3.14 -2.52
N PHE A 105 11.64 -3.30 -2.65
CA PHE A 105 12.54 -3.57 -1.53
C PHE A 105 13.29 -2.33 -1.07
N GLY A 106 13.69 -2.29 0.21
CA GLY A 106 14.58 -1.27 0.76
C GLY A 106 13.96 0.12 0.80
N ASN A 107 12.68 0.21 1.18
CA ASN A 107 11.99 1.48 1.31
C ASN A 107 12.21 2.09 2.68
N THR A 108 12.17 3.41 2.72
CA THR A 108 12.09 4.21 3.94
C THR A 108 10.95 5.20 3.78
N LEU A 109 10.15 5.34 4.82
CA LEU A 109 9.23 6.44 5.05
C LEU A 109 9.62 7.08 6.38
N LYS A 110 9.95 8.36 6.35
CA LYS A 110 10.29 9.14 7.54
C LYS A 110 9.16 10.11 7.82
N GLU A 111 8.99 10.55 9.06
CA GLU A 111 8.07 11.65 9.33
C GLU A 111 8.43 12.96 8.61
N GLY A 112 7.39 13.46 7.96
CA GLY A 112 7.13 14.85 7.60
C GLY A 112 5.61 14.95 7.45
N ARG A 113 4.99 16.09 7.81
CA ARG A 113 3.54 16.25 7.63
C ARG A 113 3.17 16.01 6.15
N GLY A 114 2.54 14.87 5.88
CA GLY A 114 2.12 14.47 4.53
C GLY A 114 3.14 13.64 3.75
N ASP A 115 4.13 13.02 4.42
CA ASP A 115 5.11 12.17 3.75
C ASP A 115 4.43 10.95 3.11
N ARG A 116 4.58 10.92 1.78
CA ARG A 116 3.93 9.98 0.88
C ARG A 116 4.98 9.36 -0.02
N LYS A 117 5.02 8.03 -0.07
CA LYS A 117 5.86 7.28 -1.02
C LYS A 117 4.99 6.65 -2.10
N THR A 118 5.30 6.93 -3.35
CA THR A 118 4.50 6.49 -4.50
C THR A 118 5.27 5.45 -5.30
N PHE A 119 4.60 4.35 -5.68
CA PHE A 119 5.16 3.31 -6.54
C PHE A 119 4.31 3.14 -7.80
N ASN A 120 4.94 2.82 -8.92
CA ASN A 120 4.26 2.62 -10.21
C ASN A 120 3.96 1.13 -10.43
N LEU A 121 2.75 0.82 -10.89
CA LEU A 121 2.34 -0.52 -11.31
C LEU A 121 2.72 -0.78 -12.78
#